data_AF-A0A0P1L0H7-F1
#
_entry.id   AF-A0A0P1L0H7-F1
#
_cell.length_a   1.000
_cell.length_b   1.000
_cell.length_c   1.000
_cell.angle_alpha   90.00
_cell.angle_beta   90.00
_cell.angle_gamma   90.00
#
_symmetry.space_group_name_H-M   'P 1'
#
loop_
_entity.id
_entity.type
_entity.pdbx_description
1 polymer ?
#
loop_
_entity_poly.entity_id
_entity_poly.type
_entity_poly.pdbx_seq_one_letter_code
_entity_poly.pdbx_strand_id
1 'polypeptide(L)'
;MPSEPPAPAACELVRRFQEQELSENADYALLQHSRAHLHNKLMQKKFFLKQLRLLYAQLDKTHNYQELVDALVGHRALLREIFAMERGARRARRAHAPPMIAWHKYGVDVEQYLLAQDDAASRALVHQSGWVFHDV
;
A
#
# COMPACT_ATOMS: atom_id res chain seq x y z
N MET A 1 8.55 -36.71 -29.70
CA MET A 1 9.31 -35.43 -29.79
C MET A 1 10.21 -35.36 -28.56
N PRO A 2 11.50 -35.66 -28.68
CA PRO A 2 12.41 -35.62 -27.54
C PRO A 2 12.72 -34.16 -27.19
N SER A 3 12.54 -33.80 -25.93
CA SER A 3 12.91 -32.51 -25.35
C SER A 3 14.42 -32.30 -25.47
N GLU A 4 14.83 -31.22 -26.14
CA GLU A 4 16.22 -30.74 -26.12
C GLU A 4 16.71 -30.62 -24.66
N PRO A 5 17.89 -31.16 -24.32
CA PRO A 5 18.46 -30.95 -22.99
C PRO A 5 18.79 -29.46 -22.82
N PRO A 6 18.50 -28.85 -21.66
CA PRO A 6 18.82 -27.46 -21.43
C PRO A 6 20.33 -27.25 -21.56
N ALA A 7 20.73 -26.16 -22.25
CA ALA A 7 22.12 -25.81 -22.46
C ALA A 7 22.91 -25.85 -21.14
N PRO A 8 24.14 -26.42 -21.12
CA PRO A 8 24.90 -26.67 -19.89
C PRO A 8 25.14 -25.40 -19.06
N ALA A 9 25.12 -24.22 -19.69
CA ALA A 9 25.22 -22.92 -19.04
C ALA A 9 24.05 -22.63 -18.08
N ALA A 10 22.83 -23.04 -18.39
CA ALA A 10 21.66 -22.82 -17.53
C ALA A 10 21.74 -23.69 -16.26
N CYS A 11 22.18 -24.94 -16.39
CA CYS A 11 22.40 -25.83 -15.25
C CYS A 11 23.52 -25.31 -14.33
N GLU A 12 24.59 -24.75 -14.88
CA GLU A 12 25.65 -24.14 -14.08
C GLU A 12 25.19 -22.88 -13.34
N LEU A 13 24.41 -22.00 -13.99
CA LEU A 13 23.86 -20.82 -13.33
C LEU A 13 22.92 -21.17 -12.19
N VAL A 14 22.05 -22.17 -12.39
CA VAL A 14 21.16 -22.68 -11.34
C VAL A 14 21.97 -23.29 -10.20
N ARG A 15 23.05 -24.03 -10.49
CA ARG A 15 23.92 -24.60 -9.45
C ARG A 15 24.64 -23.52 -8.66
N ARG A 16 25.18 -22.49 -9.32
CA ARG A 16 25.83 -21.34 -8.68
C ARG A 16 24.85 -20.53 -7.82
N PHE A 17 23.62 -20.38 -8.28
CA PHE A 17 22.56 -19.73 -7.51
C PHE A 17 22.15 -20.54 -6.27
N GLN A 18 22.14 -21.88 -6.37
CA GLN A 18 21.85 -22.79 -5.25
C GLN A 18 23.00 -22.91 -4.24
N GLU A 19 24.25 -22.74 -4.69
CA GLU A 19 25.46 -22.73 -3.86
C GLU A 19 25.69 -21.36 -3.17
N GLN A 20 25.11 -20.28 -3.70
CA GLN A 20 25.24 -18.94 -3.11
C GLN A 20 24.48 -18.83 -1.79
N GLU A 21 25.16 -18.35 -0.75
CA GLU A 21 24.53 -18.11 0.55
C GLU A 21 23.44 -17.02 0.41
N LEU A 22 22.28 -17.27 1.03
CA LEU A 22 21.13 -16.33 1.00
C LEU A 22 21.51 -14.92 1.51
N SER A 23 22.50 -14.80 2.40
CA SER A 23 23.05 -13.53 2.90
C SER A 23 23.72 -12.67 1.83
N GLU A 24 24.26 -13.27 0.76
CA GLU A 24 24.91 -12.56 -0.34
C GLU A 24 23.92 -12.10 -1.42
N ASN A 25 22.69 -12.62 -1.38
CA ASN A 25 21.65 -12.24 -2.32
C ASN A 25 21.04 -10.88 -1.94
N ALA A 26 21.23 -9.87 -2.81
CA ALA A 26 20.72 -8.52 -2.63
C ALA A 26 19.18 -8.48 -2.47
N ASP A 27 18.45 -9.35 -3.18
CA ASP A 27 16.99 -9.45 -3.08
C ASP A 27 16.57 -9.98 -1.71
N TYR A 28 17.32 -10.94 -1.16
CA TYR A 28 17.07 -11.47 0.17
C TYR A 28 17.35 -10.44 1.27
N ALA A 29 18.41 -9.64 1.13
CA ALA A 29 18.69 -8.52 2.03
C ALA A 29 17.55 -7.48 2.01
N LEU A 30 17.02 -7.16 0.83
CA LEU A 30 15.87 -6.27 0.67
C LEU A 30 14.60 -6.85 1.31
N LEU A 31 14.36 -8.15 1.14
CA LEU A 31 13.27 -8.89 1.80
C LEU A 31 13.42 -8.89 3.33
N GLN A 32 14.62 -9.08 3.86
CA GLN A 32 14.88 -8.99 5.29
C GLN A 32 14.63 -7.58 5.83
N HIS A 33 15.11 -6.54 5.13
CA HIS A 33 14.87 -5.16 5.51
C HIS A 33 13.38 -4.82 5.48
N SER A 34 12.65 -5.25 4.44
CA SER A 34 11.20 -5.04 4.35
C SER A 34 10.44 -5.78 5.45
N ARG A 35 10.85 -7.02 5.79
CA ARG A 35 10.31 -7.77 6.94
C ARG A 35 10.54 -7.04 8.25
N ALA A 36 11.75 -6.55 8.51
CA ALA A 36 12.07 -5.80 9.72
C ALA A 36 11.24 -4.50 9.81
N HIS A 37 11.12 -3.78 8.70
CA HIS A 37 10.28 -2.58 8.61
C HIS A 37 8.82 -2.86 8.91
N LEU A 38 8.25 -3.91 8.31
CA LEU A 38 6.87 -4.33 8.56
C LEU A 38 6.67 -4.77 10.02
N HIS A 39 7.65 -5.48 10.59
CA HIS A 39 7.62 -5.87 11.99
C HIS A 39 7.62 -4.66 12.92
N ASN A 40 8.49 -3.68 12.68
CA ASN A 40 8.54 -2.43 13.45
C ASN A 40 7.22 -1.65 13.36
N LYS A 41 6.66 -1.52 12.16
CA LYS A 41 5.33 -0.91 11.96
C LYS A 41 4.22 -1.66 12.71
N LEU A 42 4.27 -2.99 12.72
CA LEU A 42 3.31 -3.81 13.44
C LEU A 42 3.41 -3.58 14.96
N MET A 43 4.64 -3.51 15.49
CA MET A 43 4.88 -3.23 16.91
C MET A 43 4.38 -1.83 17.30
N GLN A 44 4.66 -0.80 16.48
CA GLN A 44 4.12 0.54 16.68
C GLN A 44 2.58 0.53 16.71
N LYS A 45 1.92 -0.14 15.76
CA LYS A 45 0.45 -0.26 15.76
C LYS A 45 -0.07 -0.94 17.02
N LYS A 46 0.56 -2.02 17.49
CA LYS A 46 0.19 -2.70 18.74
C LYS A 46 0.33 -1.77 19.95
N PHE A 47 1.39 -0.98 20.01
CA PHE A 47 1.61 0.01 21.06
C PHE A 47 0.49 1.05 21.06
N PHE A 48 0.19 1.66 19.91
CA PHE A 48 -0.89 2.65 19.81
C PHE A 48 -2.24 2.07 20.20
N LEU A 49 -2.56 0.84 19.78
CA LEU A 49 -3.81 0.18 20.15
C LEU A 49 -3.94 0.02 21.67
N LYS A 50 -2.87 -0.40 22.35
CA LYS A 50 -2.85 -0.49 23.82
C LYS A 50 -3.10 0.86 24.48
N GLN A 51 -2.43 1.91 24.02
CA GLN A 51 -2.61 3.27 24.53
C GLN A 51 -4.03 3.81 24.28
N LEU A 52 -4.61 3.50 23.13
CA LEU A 52 -5.96 3.91 22.76
C LEU A 52 -7.00 3.17 23.61
N ARG A 53 -6.77 1.89 23.94
CA ARG A 53 -7.59 1.14 24.90
C ARG A 53 -7.49 1.73 26.31
N LEU A 54 -6.30 2.15 26.74
CA LEU A 54 -6.11 2.83 28.03
C LEU A 54 -6.87 4.16 28.06
N LEU A 55 -6.77 4.95 26.99
CA LEU A 55 -7.49 6.20 26.83
C LEU A 55 -9.01 5.99 26.91
N TYR A 56 -9.54 4.99 26.21
CA TYR A 56 -10.98 4.67 26.29
C TYR A 56 -11.39 4.28 27.71
N ALA A 57 -10.59 3.49 28.42
CA ALA A 57 -10.88 3.13 29.81
C ALA A 57 -10.78 4.32 30.77
N GLN A 58 -9.98 5.35 30.46
CA GLN A 58 -9.91 6.59 31.23
C GLN A 58 -11.10 7.50 30.91
N LEU A 59 -11.48 7.62 29.64
CA LEU A 59 -12.67 8.37 29.21
C LEU A 59 -13.95 7.79 29.84
N ASP A 60 -14.07 6.47 29.91
CA ASP A 60 -15.22 5.79 30.54
C ASP A 60 -15.35 6.09 32.04
N LYS A 61 -14.24 6.47 32.70
CA LYS A 61 -14.21 6.88 34.11
C LYS A 61 -14.45 8.38 34.32
N THR A 62 -14.54 9.17 33.25
CA THR A 62 -14.82 10.60 33.39
C THR A 62 -16.31 10.79 33.65
N HIS A 63 -16.63 11.57 34.69
CA HIS A 63 -18.01 11.83 35.09
C HIS A 63 -18.45 13.27 34.77
N ASN A 64 -17.52 14.14 34.38
CA ASN A 64 -17.78 15.53 34.02
C ASN A 64 -17.04 15.94 32.74
N TYR A 65 -17.60 16.91 32.00
CA TYR A 65 -17.03 17.46 30.76
C TYR A 65 -15.62 18.00 30.96
N GLN A 66 -15.33 18.60 32.12
CA GLN A 66 -14.00 19.12 32.41
C GLN A 66 -12.94 17.99 32.50
N GLU A 67 -13.28 16.88 33.16
CA GLU A 67 -12.39 15.71 33.28
C GLU A 67 -12.16 15.04 31.91
N LEU A 68 -13.19 15.04 31.06
CA LEU A 68 -13.08 14.58 29.67
C LEU A 68 -12.09 15.44 28.88
N VAL A 69 -12.21 16.77 28.97
CA VAL A 69 -11.30 17.70 28.30
C VAL A 69 -9.88 17.53 28.84
N ASP A 70 -9.71 17.43 30.15
CA ASP A 70 -8.40 17.25 30.78
C ASP A 70 -7.75 15.92 30.37
N ALA A 71 -8.53 14.82 30.31
CA ALA A 71 -8.06 13.53 29.83
C ALA A 71 -7.65 13.58 28.34
N LEU A 72 -8.40 14.28 27.50
CA LEU A 72 -8.08 14.45 26.07
C LEU A 72 -6.86 15.35 25.86
N VAL A 73 -6.71 16.40 26.65
CA VAL A 73 -5.54 17.30 26.60
C VAL A 73 -4.28 16.56 27.06
N GLY A 74 -4.37 15.77 28.12
CA GLY A 74 -3.27 14.93 28.61
C GLY A 74 -2.75 13.92 27.58
N HIS A 75 -3.61 13.45 26.69
CA HIS A 75 -3.26 12.49 25.63
C HIS A 75 -3.22 13.10 24.22
N ARG A 76 -3.11 14.43 24.11
CA ARG A 76 -3.12 15.14 22.82
C ARG A 76 -2.03 14.68 21.85
N ALA A 77 -0.83 14.38 22.36
CA ALA A 77 0.27 13.89 21.52
C ALA A 77 -0.08 12.54 20.86
N LEU A 78 -0.63 11.62 21.64
CA LEU A 78 -1.09 10.31 21.19
C LEU A 78 -2.17 10.44 20.10
N LEU A 79 -3.17 11.27 20.35
CA LEU A 79 -4.26 11.52 19.40
C LEU A 79 -3.74 12.12 18.09
N ARG A 80 -2.81 13.07 18.15
CA ARG A 80 -2.20 13.66 16.95
C ARG A 80 -1.46 12.62 16.12
N GLU A 81 -0.70 11.73 16.76
CA GLU A 81 0.03 10.66 16.08
C GLU A 81 -0.92 9.62 15.47
N ILE A 82 -1.97 9.21 16.19
CA ILE A 82 -3.00 8.31 15.66
C ILE A 82 -3.67 8.92 14.43
N PHE A 83 -4.11 10.17 14.51
CA PHE A 83 -4.74 10.85 13.37
C PHE A 83 -3.76 11.12 12.22
N ALA A 84 -2.46 11.29 12.48
CA ALA A 84 -1.44 11.38 11.44
C ALA A 84 -1.25 10.03 10.73
N MET A 85 -1.16 8.94 11.48
CA MET A 85 -1.08 7.58 10.93
C MET A 85 -2.32 7.20 10.14
N GLU A 86 -3.51 7.54 10.63
CA GLU A 86 -4.76 7.27 9.93
C GLU A 86 -4.84 8.05 8.61
N ARG A 87 -4.45 9.33 8.61
CA ARG A 87 -4.37 10.13 7.38
C ARG A 87 -3.36 9.55 6.39
N GLY A 88 -2.21 9.10 6.87
CA GLY A 88 -1.23 8.39 6.05
C GLY A 88 -1.79 7.09 5.45
N ALA A 89 -2.52 6.30 6.25
CA ALA A 89 -3.16 5.07 5.79
C ALA A 89 -4.29 5.32 4.78
N ARG A 90 -5.10 6.36 4.98
CA ARG A 90 -6.12 6.81 4.02
C ARG A 90 -5.48 7.26 2.71
N ARG A 91 -4.36 8.00 2.77
CA ARG A 91 -3.59 8.40 1.57
C ARG A 91 -2.96 7.21 0.86
N ALA A 92 -2.40 6.24 1.58
CA ALA A 92 -1.85 5.03 0.99
C ALA A 92 -2.96 4.18 0.32
N ARG A 93 -4.14 4.06 0.94
CA ARG A 93 -5.31 3.44 0.32
C ARG A 93 -5.76 4.15 -0.97
N ARG A 94 -5.67 5.49 -1.01
CA ARG A 94 -5.91 6.28 -2.23
C ARG A 94 -4.77 6.15 -3.26
N ALA A 95 -3.53 5.93 -2.84
CA ALA A 95 -2.40 5.69 -3.74
C ALA A 95 -2.50 4.31 -4.42
N HIS A 96 -3.24 3.37 -3.82
CA HIS A 96 -3.63 2.10 -4.44
C HIS A 96 -4.96 2.19 -5.21
N ALA A 97 -5.61 3.36 -5.23
CA ALA A 97 -6.76 3.59 -6.10
C ALA A 97 -6.26 3.98 -7.51
N PRO A 98 -7.02 3.65 -8.57
CA PRO A 98 -6.75 4.13 -9.92
C PRO A 98 -6.47 5.64 -9.92
N PRO A 99 -5.38 6.12 -10.57
CA PRO A 99 -5.18 7.55 -10.73
C PRO A 99 -6.36 8.11 -11.51
N MET A 100 -7.16 8.95 -10.85
CA MET A 100 -8.28 9.64 -11.48
C MET A 100 -7.69 10.88 -12.17
N ILE A 101 -7.56 10.80 -13.51
CA ILE A 101 -7.09 11.91 -14.33
C ILE A 101 -8.32 12.64 -14.85
N ALA A 102 -8.38 13.95 -14.58
CA ALA A 102 -9.41 14.84 -15.10
C ALA A 102 -9.10 15.22 -16.55
N TRP A 103 -9.44 14.34 -17.50
CA TRP A 103 -9.05 14.45 -18.91
C TRP A 103 -9.64 15.68 -19.61
N HIS A 104 -10.85 16.08 -19.19
CA HIS A 104 -11.48 17.33 -19.62
C HIS A 104 -10.59 18.58 -19.44
N LYS A 105 -9.73 18.62 -18.40
CA LYS A 105 -8.81 19.76 -18.19
C LYS A 105 -7.75 19.89 -19.26
N TYR A 106 -7.47 18.80 -19.97
CA TYR A 106 -6.53 18.74 -21.07
C TYR A 106 -7.23 18.77 -22.44
N GLY A 107 -8.54 19.07 -22.47
CA GLY A 107 -9.34 19.13 -23.69
C GLY A 107 -9.59 17.75 -24.31
N VAL A 108 -9.40 16.67 -23.54
CA VAL A 108 -9.62 15.30 -24.00
C VAL A 108 -10.93 14.79 -23.42
N ASP A 109 -11.92 14.62 -24.28
CA ASP A 109 -13.13 13.86 -23.94
C ASP A 109 -12.86 12.38 -24.25
N VAL A 110 -12.67 11.59 -23.20
CA VAL A 110 -12.32 10.17 -23.32
C VAL A 110 -13.48 9.37 -23.88
N GLU A 111 -14.73 9.73 -23.57
CA GLU A 111 -15.91 9.04 -24.10
C GLU A 111 -16.03 9.30 -25.60
N GLN A 112 -15.87 10.55 -26.02
CA GLN A 112 -15.89 10.91 -27.43
C GLN A 112 -14.72 10.27 -28.20
N TYR A 113 -13.53 10.22 -27.60
CA TYR A 113 -12.35 9.57 -28.19
C TYR A 113 -12.54 8.06 -28.38
N LEU A 114 -13.09 7.38 -27.38
CA LEU A 114 -13.37 5.93 -27.44
C LEU A 114 -14.52 5.57 -28.39
N LEU A 115 -15.49 6.48 -28.58
CA LEU A 115 -16.58 6.32 -29.54
C LEU A 115 -16.13 6.63 -30.98
N ALA A 116 -15.17 7.54 -31.17
CA ALA A 116 -14.62 7.87 -32.48
C ALA A 116 -13.69 6.77 -33.02
N GLN A 117 -13.02 6.03 -32.13
CA GLN A 117 -12.26 4.83 -32.47
C GLN A 117 -13.17 3.61 -32.35
N ASP A 118 -13.94 3.32 -33.40
CA ASP A 118 -14.84 2.16 -33.53
C ASP A 118 -14.09 0.79 -33.62
N ASP A 119 -12.91 0.70 -33.00
CA ASP A 119 -12.09 -0.50 -32.95
C ASP A 119 -12.35 -1.28 -31.65
N ALA A 120 -12.66 -2.57 -31.79
CA ALA A 120 -12.83 -3.47 -30.65
C ALA A 120 -11.56 -3.57 -29.77
N ALA A 121 -10.39 -3.24 -30.33
CA ALA A 121 -9.11 -3.21 -29.63
C ALA A 121 -9.00 -2.08 -28.61
N SER A 122 -9.50 -0.88 -28.90
CA SER A 122 -9.49 0.27 -27.97
C SER A 122 -10.38 0.01 -26.75
N ARG A 123 -11.55 -0.64 -26.95
CA ARG A 123 -12.41 -1.08 -25.84
C ARG A 123 -11.75 -2.21 -25.02
N ALA A 124 -10.99 -3.09 -25.66
CA ALA A 124 -10.25 -4.15 -24.96
C ALA A 124 -9.10 -3.61 -24.10
N LEU A 125 -8.44 -2.51 -24.50
CA LEU A 125 -7.38 -1.87 -23.71
C LEU A 125 -7.89 -1.31 -22.37
N VAL A 126 -9.14 -0.84 -22.32
CA VAL A 126 -9.80 -0.43 -21.06
C VAL A 126 -9.97 -1.61 -20.11
N HIS A 127 -10.35 -2.79 -20.64
CA HIS A 127 -10.50 -4.00 -19.84
C HIS A 127 -9.17 -4.66 -19.46
N GLN A 128 -8.16 -4.63 -20.34
CA GLN A 128 -6.86 -5.27 -20.12
C GLN A 128 -5.94 -4.47 -19.21
N SER A 129 -6.02 -3.14 -19.24
CA SER A 129 -5.18 -2.29 -18.40
C SER A 129 -5.60 -2.33 -16.92
N GLY A 130 -6.81 -2.79 -16.61
CA GLY A 130 -7.34 -2.84 -15.24
C GLY A 130 -7.62 -1.46 -14.64
N TRP A 131 -7.45 -0.38 -15.40
CA TRP A 131 -7.68 1.00 -14.99
C TRP A 131 -8.95 1.51 -15.68
N VAL A 132 -9.99 1.80 -14.90
CA VAL A 132 -11.22 2.38 -15.46
C VAL A 132 -11.02 3.87 -15.65
N PHE A 133 -11.11 4.34 -16.90
CA PHE A 133 -11.05 5.75 -17.27
C PHE A 133 -12.36 6.46 -16.88
N HIS A 134 -12.57 6.66 -15.58
CA HIS A 134 -13.65 7.51 -15.10
C HIS A 134 -13.14 8.94 -15.03
N ASP A 135 -13.68 9.81 -15.90
CA ASP A 135 -13.60 11.26 -15.69
C ASP A 135 -14.61 11.64 -14.58
N VAL A 136 -14.27 12.61 -13.73
CA VAL A 136 -15.18 13.15 -12.70
C VAL A 136 -15.45 14.61 -13.00
#